data_AF-A0A2V7P807-F1
#
_entry.id   AF-A0A2V7P807-F1
#
_cell.length_a   1.000
_cell.length_b   1.000
_cell.length_c   1.000
_cell.angle_alpha   90.00
_cell.angle_beta   90.00
_cell.angle_gamma   90.00
#
_symmetry.space_group_name_H-M   'P 1'
#
loop_
_entity.id
_entity.type
_entity.pdbx_description
1 polymer ?
#
loop_
_entity_poly.entity_id
_entity_poly.type
_entity_poly.pdbx_seq_one_letter_code
_entity_poly.pdbx_strand_id
1 'polypeptide(L)'
;MADLTPAEARLDVNREQIPVPRASLKIVSAPPQYWTIVARPRDARSLPVQWGDKYVVCPGCRNRMELKGAPHTMRCARCECVFRVGWEEWFIGVG
;
A
#
# COMPACT_ATOMS: atom_id res chain seq x y z
N MET A 1 19.19 9.78 -17.97
CA MET A 1 18.65 8.57 -17.32
C MET A 1 19.41 8.40 -16.01
N ALA A 2 18.74 8.35 -14.87
CA ALA A 2 19.45 8.16 -13.59
C ALA A 2 19.94 6.71 -13.52
N ASP A 3 21.26 6.52 -13.48
CA ASP A 3 21.87 5.21 -13.27
C ASP A 3 21.42 4.67 -11.92
N LEU A 4 20.65 3.59 -11.94
CA LEU A 4 20.35 2.80 -10.76
C LEU A 4 21.62 2.02 -10.43
N THR A 5 22.40 2.51 -9.47
CA THR A 5 23.51 1.70 -8.93
C THR A 5 22.91 0.49 -8.21
N PRO A 6 23.58 -0.67 -8.16
CA PRO A 6 23.09 -1.84 -7.44
C PRO A 6 22.79 -1.59 -5.95
N ALA A 7 23.41 -0.55 -5.36
CA ALA A 7 23.28 -0.19 -3.96
C ALA A 7 22.19 0.87 -3.69
N GLU A 8 21.87 1.74 -4.65
CA GLU A 8 20.94 2.86 -4.46
C GLU A 8 19.76 2.79 -5.41
N ALA A 9 18.57 3.08 -4.89
CA ALA A 9 17.36 3.27 -5.66
C ALA A 9 16.90 4.72 -5.53
N ARG A 10 16.18 5.24 -6.53
CA ARG A 10 15.54 6.55 -6.45
C ARG A 10 14.03 6.37 -6.39
N LEU A 11 13.41 6.96 -5.36
CA LEU A 11 11.96 7.02 -5.22
C LEU A 11 11.48 8.38 -5.72
N ASP A 12 10.51 8.38 -6.62
CA ASP A 12 9.76 9.59 -6.95
C ASP A 12 8.71 9.85 -5.87
N VAL A 13 8.90 10.92 -5.10
CA VAL A 13 7.97 11.37 -4.07
C VAL A 13 7.59 12.81 -4.38
N ASN A 14 6.33 13.04 -4.74
CA ASN A 14 5.83 14.38 -5.10
C ASN A 14 6.64 15.07 -6.22
N ARG A 15 7.14 14.31 -7.22
CA ARG A 15 8.02 14.77 -8.31
C ARG A 15 9.46 15.10 -7.87
N GLU A 16 9.82 14.75 -6.64
CA GLU A 16 11.18 14.81 -6.14
C GLU A 16 11.81 13.42 -6.14
N GLN A 17 13.07 13.33 -6.60
CA GLN A 17 13.78 12.07 -6.76
C GLN A 17 14.69 11.80 -5.55
N ILE A 18 14.15 11.08 -4.56
CA ILE A 18 14.80 10.81 -3.27
C ILE A 18 15.66 9.54 -3.36
N PRO A 19 16.98 9.61 -3.15
CA PRO A 19 17.83 8.42 -3.08
C PRO A 19 17.57 7.65 -1.77
N VAL A 20 17.48 6.33 -1.88
CA VAL A 20 17.33 5.42 -0.73
C VAL A 20 18.20 4.18 -0.93
N PRO A 21 18.70 3.56 0.16
CA PRO A 21 19.40 2.28 0.05
C PRO A 21 18.49 1.23 -0.59
N ARG A 22 18.94 0.55 -1.64
CA ARG A 22 18.13 -0.48 -2.29
C ARG A 22 17.75 -1.61 -1.32
N ALA A 23 18.63 -1.91 -0.36
CA ALA A 23 18.41 -2.92 0.68
C ALA A 23 17.25 -2.61 1.63
N SER A 24 16.80 -1.35 1.73
CA SER A 24 15.61 -1.01 2.53
C SER A 24 14.30 -1.19 1.77
N LEU A 25 14.35 -1.53 0.47
CA LEU A 25 13.19 -1.70 -0.38
C LEU A 25 12.91 -3.17 -0.65
N LYS A 26 11.67 -3.58 -0.41
CA LYS A 26 11.11 -4.80 -1.01
C LYS A 26 10.44 -4.43 -2.33
N ILE A 27 11.09 -4.74 -3.44
CA ILE A 27 10.55 -4.49 -4.79
C ILE A 27 9.83 -5.74 -5.26
N VAL A 28 8.53 -5.61 -5.56
CA VAL A 28 7.71 -6.68 -6.13
C VAL A 28 7.38 -6.36 -7.58
N SER A 29 7.53 -7.34 -8.48
CA SER A 29 7.29 -7.17 -9.92
C SER A 29 5.82 -7.31 -10.31
N ALA A 30 5.04 -8.04 -9.51
CA ALA A 30 3.60 -8.20 -9.70
C ALA A 30 2.82 -7.28 -8.75
N PRO A 31 1.74 -6.63 -9.20
CA PRO A 31 0.87 -5.88 -8.32
C PRO A 31 0.15 -6.82 -7.33
N PRO A 32 -0.23 -6.32 -6.14
CA PRO A 32 -1.08 -7.09 -5.22
C PRO A 32 -2.38 -7.53 -5.91
N GLN A 33 -2.85 -8.74 -5.62
CA GLN A 33 -4.12 -9.27 -6.16
C GLN A 33 -5.28 -9.14 -5.15
N TYR A 34 -4.96 -8.73 -3.92
CA TYR A 34 -5.87 -8.66 -2.79
C TYR A 34 -5.88 -7.25 -2.21
N TRP A 35 -6.91 -6.92 -1.42
CA TRP A 35 -6.88 -5.69 -0.64
C TRP A 35 -5.71 -5.71 0.35
N THR A 36 -4.77 -4.78 0.18
CA THR A 36 -3.66 -4.60 1.12
C THR A 36 -4.13 -3.85 2.35
N ILE A 37 -3.89 -4.39 3.54
CA ILE A 37 -4.17 -3.73 4.82
C ILE A 37 -2.96 -2.89 5.21
N VAL A 38 -3.18 -1.60 5.47
CA VAL A 38 -2.13 -0.64 5.83
C VAL A 38 -2.42 -0.08 7.21
N ALA A 39 -1.44 -0.18 8.11
CA ALA A 39 -1.48 0.51 9.40
C ALA A 39 -1.42 2.02 9.16
N ARG A 40 -2.24 2.77 9.90
CA ARG A 40 -2.26 4.23 9.84
C ARG A 40 -0.94 4.80 10.36
N PRO A 41 -0.16 5.53 9.55
CA PRO A 41 0.99 6.27 10.04
C PRO A 41 0.56 7.28 11.10
N ARG A 42 1.39 7.48 12.15
CA ARG A 42 1.08 8.40 13.25
C ARG A 42 0.91 9.85 12.77
N ASP A 43 1.59 10.20 11.69
CA ASP A 43 1.61 11.53 11.06
C ASP A 43 0.68 11.63 9.83
N ALA A 44 -0.26 10.69 9.65
CA ALA A 44 -1.19 10.70 8.52
C ALA A 44 -2.13 11.91 8.56
N ARG A 45 -1.86 12.92 7.73
CA ARG A 45 -2.66 14.17 7.64
C ARG A 45 -3.90 14.08 6.76
N SER A 46 -3.96 13.11 5.84
CA SER A 46 -4.99 13.07 4.77
C SER A 46 -5.91 11.83 4.86
N LEU A 47 -6.01 11.20 6.04
CA LEU A 47 -6.91 10.07 6.25
C LEU A 47 -8.06 10.46 7.19
N PRO A 48 -9.32 10.13 6.84
CA PRO A 48 -10.45 10.40 7.71
C PRO A 48 -10.27 9.76 9.10
N VAL A 49 -10.65 10.48 10.16
CA VAL A 49 -10.49 10.00 11.55
C VAL A 49 -11.28 8.71 11.80
N GLN A 50 -12.48 8.62 11.22
CA GLN A 50 -13.36 7.47 11.39
C GLN A 50 -12.82 6.15 10.84
N TRP A 51 -11.74 6.17 10.04
CA TRP A 51 -11.12 4.94 9.54
C TRP A 51 -10.29 4.20 10.60
N GLY A 52 -10.09 4.79 11.78
CA GLY A 52 -9.33 4.16 12.86
C GLY A 52 -7.86 3.94 12.50
N ASP A 53 -7.30 2.82 12.97
CA ASP A 53 -5.86 2.55 12.94
C ASP A 53 -5.38 1.80 11.68
N LYS A 54 -6.29 1.37 10.82
CA LYS A 54 -5.98 0.61 9.60
C LYS A 54 -6.93 0.99 8.48
N TYR A 55 -6.43 0.92 7.26
CA TYR A 55 -7.25 1.08 6.05
C TYR A 55 -6.83 0.07 5.00
N VAL A 56 -7.61 -0.06 3.94
CA VAL A 56 -7.29 -0.96 2.83
C VAL A 56 -7.03 -0.23 1.53
N VAL A 57 -6.17 -0.79 0.67
CA VAL A 57 -5.83 -0.27 -0.65
C VAL A 57 -6.28 -1.25 -1.73
N CYS A 58 -7.05 -0.78 -2.70
CA CYS A 58 -7.60 -1.59 -3.78
C CYS A 58 -6.49 -2.08 -4.72
N PRO A 59 -6.42 -3.39 -5.04
CA PRO A 59 -5.42 -3.92 -5.97
C PRO A 59 -5.62 -3.42 -7.40
N GLY A 60 -6.87 -3.20 -7.84
CA GLY A 60 -7.18 -2.78 -9.20
C GLY A 60 -6.92 -1.29 -9.49
N CYS A 61 -7.30 -0.40 -8.57
CA CYS A 61 -7.26 1.05 -8.83
C CYS A 61 -6.54 1.89 -7.77
N ARG A 62 -5.94 1.24 -6.75
CA ARG A 62 -5.22 1.90 -5.64
C ARG A 62 -6.08 2.84 -4.79
N ASN A 63 -7.41 2.78 -4.92
CA ASN A 63 -8.32 3.53 -4.06
C ASN A 63 -8.18 3.06 -2.61
N ARG A 64 -8.14 4.02 -1.68
CA ARG A 64 -8.12 3.72 -0.25
C ARG A 64 -9.55 3.68 0.28
N MET A 65 -9.84 2.74 1.16
CA MET A 65 -11.15 2.60 1.79
C MET A 65 -11.02 2.21 3.27
N GLU A 66 -12.05 2.55 4.04
CA GLU A 66 -12.22 2.12 5.42
C GLU A 66 -12.27 0.60 5.53
N LEU A 67 -11.60 0.04 6.54
CA LEU A 67 -11.66 -1.38 6.88
C LEU A 67 -12.54 -1.60 8.11
N LYS A 68 -13.73 -2.15 7.92
CA LYS A 68 -14.67 -2.45 9.01
C LYS A 68 -14.68 -3.93 9.33
N GLY A 69 -14.40 -4.30 10.58
CA GLY A 69 -14.37 -5.70 11.02
C GLY A 69 -13.29 -6.50 10.30
N ALA A 70 -13.57 -7.77 10.01
CA ALA A 70 -12.64 -8.70 9.35
C ALA A 70 -13.24 -9.37 8.09
N PRO A 71 -13.66 -8.61 7.06
CA PRO A 71 -14.32 -9.18 5.89
C PRO A 71 -13.36 -10.01 5.03
N HIS A 72 -13.80 -11.17 4.54
CA HIS A 72 -13.01 -11.97 3.59
C HIS A 72 -12.91 -11.34 2.20
N THR A 73 -13.90 -10.54 1.79
CA THR A 73 -13.96 -9.87 0.48
C THR A 73 -14.57 -8.47 0.59
N MET A 74 -14.17 -7.55 -0.28
CA MET A 74 -14.71 -6.19 -0.33
C MET A 74 -14.86 -5.69 -1.78
N ARG A 75 -15.92 -4.92 -2.05
CA ARG A 75 -16.14 -4.20 -3.32
C ARG A 75 -15.48 -2.83 -3.27
N CYS A 76 -14.75 -2.45 -4.32
CA CYS A 76 -14.15 -1.13 -4.41
C CYS A 76 -15.19 -0.06 -4.79
N ALA A 77 -15.29 1.03 -4.04
CA ALA A 77 -16.18 2.15 -4.38
C ALA A 77 -15.74 2.94 -5.62
N ARG A 78 -14.52 2.74 -6.13
CA ARG A 78 -13.98 3.46 -7.31
C ARG A 78 -14.02 2.65 -8.59
N CYS A 79 -13.51 1.42 -8.59
CA CYS A 79 -13.48 0.57 -9.78
C CYS A 79 -14.55 -0.53 -9.76
N GLU A 80 -15.34 -0.60 -8.70
CA GLU A 80 -16.47 -1.52 -8.54
C GLU A 80 -16.16 -3.02 -8.52
N CYS A 81 -14.93 -3.44 -8.79
CA CYS A 81 -14.50 -4.83 -8.69
C CYS A 81 -14.51 -5.32 -7.23
N VAL A 82 -14.72 -6.62 -7.07
CA VAL A 82 -14.68 -7.33 -5.78
C VAL A 82 -13.36 -8.12 -5.68
N PHE A 83 -12.67 -7.97 -4.57
CA PHE A 83 -11.42 -8.70 -4.29
C PHE A 83 -11.47 -9.30 -2.88
N ARG A 84 -10.69 -10.35 -2.67
CA ARG A 84 -10.40 -10.88 -1.33
C ARG A 84 -9.54 -9.90 -0.53
N VAL A 85 -9.68 -9.94 0.79
CA VAL A 85 -8.86 -9.14 1.71
C VAL A 85 -7.65 -9.95 2.17
N GLY A 86 -6.48 -9.32 2.10
CA GLY A 86 -5.17 -9.93 2.38
C GLY A 86 -4.86 -10.10 3.87
N TRP A 87 -5.73 -10.76 4.64
CA TRP A 87 -5.47 -11.04 6.07
C TRP A 87 -4.30 -12.00 6.28
N GLU A 88 -4.11 -12.92 5.33
CA GLU A 88 -3.16 -14.02 5.41
C GLU A 88 -1.85 -13.73 4.67
N GLU A 89 -1.69 -12.50 4.18
CA GLU A 89 -0.60 -12.18 3.27
C GLU A 89 0.67 -11.75 4.02
N TRP A 90 1.64 -12.66 3.99
CA TRP A 90 3.08 -12.64 4.36
C TRP A 90 3.91 -11.41 3.93
N PHE A 91 3.29 -10.31 3.51
CA PHE A 91 3.93 -9.07 3.09
C PHE A 91 3.39 -7.82 3.78
N ILE A 92 2.42 -7.94 4.69
CA ILE A 92 2.30 -6.94 5.76
C ILE A 92 3.61 -7.06 6.54
N GLY A 93 4.51 -6.11 6.31
CA GLY A 93 5.78 -6.02 7.03
C GLY A 93 5.49 -6.12 8.52
N VAL A 94 5.83 -7.27 9.09
CA VAL A 94 6.00 -7.41 10.53
C VAL A 94 7.13 -6.44 10.84
N GLY A 95 6.79 -5.39 11.58
CA GLY A 95 7.74 -4.36 12.01
C GLY A 95 8.81 -4.90 12.92
#